data_AF-X7RXA0-F1
#
_entry.id   AF-X7RXA0-F1
#
_cell.length_a   1.000
_cell.length_b   1.000
_cell.length_c   1.000
_cell.angle_alpha   90.00
_cell.angle_beta   90.00
_cell.angle_gamma   90.00
#
_symmetry.space_group_name_H-M   'P 1'
#
loop_
_entity.id
_entity.type
_entity.pdbx_description
1 polymer ?
#
loop_
_entity_poly.entity_id
_entity_poly.type
_entity_poly.pdbx_seq_one_letter_code
_entity_poly.pdbx_strand_id
1 'polypeptide(L)'
;MEKYLQGFLMGLAYVAPIGVQNLFVINSAITQKRSKALLIALIVIFFDVTLAFACFFGIGFLIDKLEWLKLIILLVGSIIIIYIGQGLLRSKSELKKNDNMDIPLLKAITSACVVTWFNPQAIIDGTMMLGAFRATLSSEAGIYFILGVTSASFCWFIGLSIFISLFSHKFNNKVLRIINIVCGIVIIFYGLKLLLNFYKMFIYYIY
;
A
#
# COMPACT_ATOMS: atom_id res chain seq x y z
N MET A 1 3.79 6.47 -27.15
CA MET A 1 4.97 6.10 -26.33
C MET A 1 5.24 7.11 -25.21
N GLU A 2 5.20 8.42 -25.48
CA GLU A 2 5.40 9.46 -24.45
C GLU A 2 4.47 9.34 -23.24
N LYS A 3 3.16 9.13 -23.46
CA LYS A 3 2.18 9.00 -22.36
C LYS A 3 2.36 7.75 -21.52
N TYR A 4 2.84 6.66 -22.11
CA TYR A 4 3.23 5.46 -21.38
C TYR A 4 4.42 5.75 -20.47
N LEU A 5 5.48 6.38 -20.99
CA LEU A 5 6.66 6.73 -20.19
C LEU A 5 6.30 7.73 -19.08
N GLN A 6 5.46 8.71 -19.37
CA GLN A 6 4.95 9.66 -18.40
C GLN A 6 4.18 8.95 -17.27
N GLY A 7 3.30 8.01 -17.63
CA GLY A 7 2.58 7.17 -16.67
C GLY A 7 3.50 6.29 -15.84
N PHE A 8 4.54 5.71 -16.46
CA PHE A 8 5.53 4.90 -15.76
C PHE A 8 6.32 5.71 -14.72
N LEU A 9 6.86 6.87 -15.11
CA LEU A 9 7.58 7.75 -14.20
C LEU A 9 6.68 8.28 -13.07
N MET A 10 5.44 8.64 -13.38
CA MET A 10 4.47 9.09 -12.39
C MET A 10 4.08 7.96 -11.43
N GLY A 11 3.89 6.74 -11.95
CA GLY A 11 3.63 5.55 -11.15
C GLY A 11 4.77 5.24 -10.19
N LEU A 12 6.03 5.35 -10.65
CA LEU A 12 7.18 5.21 -9.75
C LEU A 12 7.19 6.29 -8.66
N ALA A 13 6.92 7.55 -9.01
CA ALA A 13 6.83 8.64 -8.03
C ALA A 13 5.69 8.46 -7.02
N TYR A 14 4.58 7.82 -7.43
CA TYR A 14 3.44 7.49 -6.59
C TYR A 14 3.71 6.32 -5.64
N VAL A 15 4.34 5.24 -6.12
CA VAL A 15 4.52 4.00 -5.34
C VAL A 15 5.83 3.97 -4.53
N ALA A 16 6.87 4.68 -4.96
CA ALA A 16 8.18 4.66 -4.31
C ALA A 16 8.25 5.24 -2.88
N PRO A 17 7.49 6.30 -2.51
CA PRO A 17 7.52 6.85 -1.15
C PRO A 17 7.25 5.80 -0.08
N ILE A 18 8.03 5.83 1.01
CA ILE A 18 7.93 4.81 2.05
C ILE A 18 6.62 4.96 2.83
N GLY A 19 5.71 4.00 2.65
CA GLY A 19 4.42 3.92 3.32
C GLY A 19 4.11 2.53 3.87
N VAL A 20 2.91 2.36 4.41
CA VAL A 20 2.46 1.11 5.06
C VAL A 20 2.49 -0.10 4.11
N GLN A 21 2.22 0.10 2.82
CA GLN A 21 2.28 -0.90 1.76
C GLN A 21 3.72 -1.34 1.47
N ASN A 22 4.66 -0.38 1.35
CA ASN A 22 6.08 -0.66 1.16
C ASN A 22 6.68 -1.41 2.37
N LEU A 23 6.32 -1.02 3.59
CA LEU A 23 6.77 -1.72 4.81
C LEU A 23 6.25 -3.17 4.87
N PHE A 24 5.02 -3.41 4.44
CA PHE A 24 4.47 -4.76 4.36
C PHE A 24 5.25 -5.65 3.38
N VAL A 25 5.56 -5.14 2.18
CA VAL A 25 6.36 -5.87 1.18
C VAL A 25 7.78 -6.13 1.69
N ILE A 26 8.44 -5.13 2.28
CA ILE A 26 9.78 -5.29 2.88
C ILE A 26 9.77 -6.38 3.95
N ASN A 27 8.81 -6.33 4.89
CA ASN A 27 8.73 -7.33 5.95
C ASN A 27 8.50 -8.74 5.39
N SER A 28 7.67 -8.89 4.36
CA SER A 28 7.47 -10.16 3.68
C SER A 28 8.75 -10.67 3.01
N ALA A 29 9.52 -9.78 2.38
CA ALA A 29 10.76 -10.13 1.66
C ALA A 29 11.92 -10.53 2.58
N ILE A 30 11.92 -10.08 3.83
CA ILE A 30 12.91 -10.48 4.84
C ILE A 30 12.49 -11.78 5.54
N THR A 31 11.20 -11.95 5.82
CA THR A 31 10.71 -13.04 6.69
C THR A 31 10.31 -14.30 5.95
N GLN A 32 10.02 -14.23 4.64
CA GLN A 32 9.51 -15.34 3.85
C GLN A 32 10.54 -15.83 2.84
N LYS A 33 10.39 -17.09 2.39
CA LYS A 33 11.15 -17.60 1.24
C LYS A 33 10.88 -16.71 0.03
N ARG A 34 11.89 -16.50 -0.83
CA ARG A 34 11.80 -15.58 -1.98
C ARG A 34 10.58 -15.84 -2.88
N SER A 35 10.23 -17.11 -3.12
CA SER A 35 9.03 -17.48 -3.88
C SER A 35 7.74 -16.94 -3.24
N LYS A 36 7.61 -17.07 -1.91
CA LYS A 36 6.46 -16.58 -1.15
C LYS A 36 6.46 -15.05 -1.05
N ALA A 37 7.61 -14.42 -0.89
CA ALA A 37 7.74 -12.96 -0.92
C ALA A 37 7.32 -12.37 -2.28
N LEU A 38 7.69 -13.03 -3.39
CA LEU A 38 7.24 -12.65 -4.73
C LEU A 38 5.73 -12.86 -4.91
N LEU A 39 5.18 -13.96 -4.38
CA LEU A 39 3.72 -14.17 -4.38
C LEU A 39 3.00 -13.06 -3.61
N ILE A 40 3.51 -12.66 -2.44
CA ILE A 40 2.94 -11.55 -1.66
C ILE A 40 3.07 -10.23 -2.43
N ALA A 41 4.20 -9.98 -3.08
CA ALA A 41 4.37 -8.80 -3.94
C ALA A 41 3.35 -8.79 -5.10
N LEU A 42 3.06 -9.92 -5.73
CA LEU A 42 2.02 -10.03 -6.76
C LEU A 42 0.61 -9.74 -6.22
N ILE A 43 0.29 -10.20 -5.01
CA ILE A 43 -0.97 -9.86 -4.33
C ILE A 43 -1.05 -8.36 -4.06
N VAL A 44 0.04 -7.74 -3.61
CA VAL A 44 0.10 -6.29 -3.41
C VAL A 44 -0.06 -5.55 -4.72
N ILE A 45 0.64 -5.96 -5.78
CA ILE A 45 0.50 -5.39 -7.13
C ILE A 45 -0.95 -5.50 -7.61
N PHE A 46 -1.63 -6.62 -7.38
CA PHE A 46 -3.04 -6.76 -7.75
C PHE A 46 -3.92 -5.70 -7.07
N PHE A 47 -3.77 -5.52 -5.74
CA PHE A 47 -4.54 -4.49 -5.03
C PHE A 47 -4.13 -3.07 -5.41
N ASP A 48 -2.84 -2.84 -5.68
CA ASP A 48 -2.30 -1.55 -6.10
C ASP A 48 -2.82 -1.13 -7.48
N VAL A 49 -2.78 -2.06 -8.44
CA VAL A 49 -3.29 -1.84 -9.80
C VAL A 49 -4.80 -1.64 -9.76
N THR A 50 -5.55 -2.46 -9.04
CA THR A 50 -7.02 -2.28 -8.95
C THR A 50 -7.36 -0.92 -8.32
N LEU A 51 -6.63 -0.47 -7.30
CA LEU A 51 -6.79 0.86 -6.72
C LEU A 51 -6.38 1.97 -7.71
N ALA A 52 -5.28 1.82 -8.43
CA ALA A 52 -4.82 2.78 -9.43
C ALA A 52 -5.86 2.95 -10.56
N PHE A 53 -6.44 1.85 -11.05
CA PHE A 53 -7.54 1.90 -12.02
C PHE A 53 -8.78 2.60 -11.44
N ALA A 54 -9.13 2.31 -10.19
CA ALA A 54 -10.24 2.98 -9.51
C ALA A 54 -10.03 4.50 -9.40
N CYS A 55 -8.86 4.94 -8.93
CA CYS A 55 -8.49 6.34 -8.84
C CYS A 55 -8.43 7.02 -10.22
N PHE A 56 -7.90 6.33 -11.22
CA PHE A 56 -7.73 6.87 -12.58
C PHE A 56 -9.05 6.96 -13.36
N PHE A 57 -9.98 6.01 -13.20
CA PHE A 57 -11.19 5.94 -14.02
C PHE A 57 -12.48 6.43 -13.36
N GLY A 58 -12.59 6.58 -12.03
CA GLY A 58 -13.87 7.11 -11.52
C GLY A 58 -14.10 7.21 -10.02
N ILE A 59 -13.40 6.45 -9.17
CA ILE A 59 -13.67 6.50 -7.73
C ILE A 59 -13.18 7.83 -7.10
N GLY A 60 -12.13 8.42 -7.67
CA GLY A 60 -11.61 9.70 -7.21
C GLY A 60 -12.64 10.84 -7.24
N PHE A 61 -13.44 10.92 -8.30
CA PHE A 61 -14.50 11.91 -8.42
C PHE A 61 -15.65 11.65 -7.43
N LEU A 62 -16.05 10.39 -7.24
CA LEU A 62 -17.14 10.02 -6.33
C LEU A 62 -16.75 10.24 -4.85
N ILE A 63 -15.51 9.93 -4.46
CA ILE A 63 -15.02 10.14 -3.09
C ILE A 63 -14.87 11.63 -2.76
N ASP A 64 -14.54 12.47 -3.75
CA ASP A 64 -14.47 13.92 -3.57
C ASP A 64 -15.87 14.56 -3.50
N LYS A 65 -16.88 13.94 -4.11
CA LYS A 65 -18.29 14.41 -4.08
C LYS A 65 -19.11 13.88 -2.91
N LEU A 66 -18.80 12.68 -2.40
CA LEU A 66 -19.57 12.01 -1.35
C LEU A 66 -18.78 12.03 -0.03
N GLU A 67 -18.93 13.11 0.72
CA GLU A 67 -18.21 13.31 1.99
C GLU A 67 -18.46 12.19 3.02
N TRP A 68 -19.70 11.68 3.11
CA TRP A 68 -20.03 10.56 4.01
C TRP A 68 -19.24 9.27 3.69
N LEU A 69 -18.96 9.01 2.40
CA LEU A 69 -18.20 7.84 1.97
C LEU A 69 -16.73 7.97 2.40
N LYS A 70 -16.16 9.16 2.22
CA LYS A 70 -14.81 9.49 2.68
C LYS A 70 -14.67 9.38 4.20
N LEU A 71 -15.70 9.75 4.97
CA LEU A 71 -15.75 9.55 6.42
C LEU A 71 -15.71 8.07 6.82
N ILE A 72 -16.52 7.21 6.18
CA ILE A 72 -16.53 5.76 6.46
C ILE A 72 -15.16 5.14 6.15
N ILE A 73 -14.57 5.49 5.01
CA ILE A 73 -13.25 4.99 4.59
C ILE A 73 -12.17 5.40 5.61
N LEU A 74 -12.16 6.65 6.05
CA LEU A 74 -11.21 7.14 7.04
C LEU A 74 -11.38 6.42 8.39
N LEU A 75 -12.61 6.25 8.87
CA LEU A 75 -12.90 5.60 10.14
C LEU A 75 -12.51 4.11 10.11
N VAL A 76 -13.06 3.34 9.18
CA VAL A 76 -12.82 1.90 9.08
C VAL A 76 -11.33 1.62 8.79
N GLY A 77 -10.74 2.36 7.85
CA GLY A 77 -9.32 2.22 7.50
C GLY A 77 -8.40 2.50 8.69
N SER A 78 -8.67 3.55 9.46
CA SER A 78 -7.88 3.88 10.65
C SER A 78 -7.89 2.78 11.71
N ILE A 79 -9.06 2.20 12.00
CA ILE A 79 -9.22 1.12 13.00
C ILE A 79 -8.41 -0.11 12.57
N ILE A 80 -8.55 -0.54 11.32
CA ILE A 80 -7.87 -1.75 10.84
C ILE A 80 -6.35 -1.53 10.77
N ILE A 81 -5.89 -0.36 10.31
CA ILE A 81 -4.45 -0.03 10.25
C ILE A 81 -3.84 -0.04 11.66
N ILE A 82 -4.50 0.57 12.66
CA ILE A 82 -4.04 0.53 14.05
C ILE A 82 -3.95 -0.91 14.55
N TYR A 83 -4.96 -1.75 14.27
CA TYR A 83 -4.96 -3.16 14.65
C TYR A 83 -3.78 -3.94 14.03
N ILE A 84 -3.49 -3.73 12.74
CA ILE A 84 -2.33 -4.35 12.08
C ILE A 84 -1.02 -3.89 12.73
N GLY A 85 -0.88 -2.59 13.00
CA GLY A 85 0.31 -2.03 13.62
C GLY A 85 0.55 -2.59 15.02
N GLN A 86 -0.49 -2.76 15.83
CA GLN A 86 -0.40 -3.44 17.13
C GLN A 86 0.03 -4.90 16.99
N GLY A 87 -0.48 -5.60 15.97
CA GLY A 87 -0.06 -6.97 15.65
C GLY A 87 1.44 -7.09 15.34
N LEU A 88 2.00 -6.09 14.65
CA LEU A 88 3.45 -6.01 14.39
C LEU A 88 4.25 -5.74 15.67
N LEU A 89 3.81 -4.82 16.52
CA LEU A 89 4.47 -4.55 17.81
C LEU A 89 4.51 -5.77 18.74
N ARG A 90 3.47 -6.59 18.71
CA ARG A 90 3.35 -7.81 19.54
C ARG A 90 4.03 -9.04 18.93
N SER A 91 4.52 -8.95 17.69
CA SER A 91 5.15 -10.07 17.00
C SER A 91 6.47 -10.48 17.65
N LYS A 92 6.53 -11.67 18.25
CA LYS A 92 7.78 -12.33 18.67
C LYS A 92 8.51 -12.79 17.41
N SER A 93 9.34 -11.92 16.85
CA SER A 93 10.14 -12.21 15.65
C SER A 93 11.31 -13.13 15.99
N GLU A 94 11.03 -14.43 15.95
CA GLU A 94 12.04 -15.47 15.95
C GLU A 94 12.29 -15.92 14.50
N LEU A 95 13.53 -15.84 14.00
CA LEU A 95 14.02 -16.61 12.85
C LEU A 95 14.09 -18.08 13.27
N LYS A 96 12.95 -18.69 13.58
CA LYS A 96 12.88 -20.14 13.62
C LYS A 96 12.80 -20.60 12.18
N LYS A 97 13.86 -21.26 11.73
CA LYS A 97 13.90 -22.08 10.52
C LYS A 97 13.03 -23.33 10.75
N ASN A 98 11.76 -23.13 11.08
CA ASN A 98 10.74 -24.17 11.06
C ASN A 98 10.02 -24.03 9.72
N ASP A 99 9.98 -25.11 8.94
CA ASP A 99 9.45 -25.13 7.57
C ASP A 99 7.95 -24.74 7.43
N ASN A 100 7.27 -24.40 8.52
CA ASN A 100 5.82 -24.18 8.59
C ASN A 100 5.37 -22.79 9.09
N MET A 101 6.22 -21.74 9.08
CA MET A 101 5.83 -20.37 9.45
C MET A 101 5.70 -19.41 8.24
N ASP A 102 5.13 -19.90 7.15
CA ASP A 102 4.69 -19.03 6.05
C ASP A 102 3.52 -18.15 6.52
N ILE A 103 3.50 -16.88 6.11
CA ILE A 103 2.31 -16.04 6.26
C ILE A 103 1.16 -16.77 5.55
N PRO A 104 0.05 -17.07 6.25
CA PRO A 104 -1.10 -17.71 5.63
C PRO A 104 -1.56 -16.86 4.45
N LEU A 105 -1.90 -17.50 3.33
CA LEU A 105 -2.27 -16.77 2.11
C LEU A 105 -3.42 -15.79 2.35
N LEU A 106 -4.42 -16.20 3.12
CA LEU A 106 -5.54 -15.34 3.52
C LEU A 106 -5.06 -14.09 4.28
N LYS A 107 -4.10 -14.23 5.19
CA LYS A 107 -3.52 -13.10 5.93
C LYS A 107 -2.73 -12.18 5.01
N ALA A 108 -2.02 -12.72 4.01
CA ALA A 108 -1.34 -11.90 3.01
C ALA A 108 -2.33 -11.10 2.15
N ILE A 109 -3.41 -11.75 1.69
CA ILE A 109 -4.48 -11.12 0.91
C ILE A 109 -5.16 -10.01 1.72
N THR A 110 -5.60 -10.31 2.95
CA THR A 110 -6.27 -9.31 3.78
C THR A 110 -5.34 -8.17 4.17
N SER A 111 -4.08 -8.45 4.50
CA SER A 111 -3.10 -7.38 4.81
C SER A 111 -2.85 -6.50 3.58
N ALA A 112 -2.63 -7.09 2.40
CA ALA A 112 -2.42 -6.35 1.16
C ALA A 112 -3.63 -5.48 0.79
N CYS A 113 -4.85 -6.02 0.93
CA CYS A 113 -6.08 -5.28 0.77
C CYS A 113 -6.14 -4.08 1.73
N VAL A 114 -5.86 -4.31 3.02
CA VAL A 114 -5.93 -3.25 4.04
C VAL A 114 -4.92 -2.14 3.79
N VAL A 115 -3.65 -2.49 3.57
CA VAL A 115 -2.58 -1.49 3.39
C VAL A 115 -2.71 -0.70 2.08
N THR A 116 -3.58 -1.15 1.17
CA THR A 116 -3.81 -0.53 -0.14
C THR A 116 -5.19 0.12 -0.22
N TRP A 117 -6.27 -0.66 -0.22
CA TRP A 117 -7.65 -0.18 -0.37
C TRP A 117 -8.23 0.45 0.89
N PHE A 118 -7.87 -0.03 2.08
CA PHE A 118 -8.29 0.61 3.34
C PHE A 118 -7.27 1.63 3.84
N ASN A 119 -6.35 2.05 2.98
CA ASN A 119 -5.42 3.13 3.24
C ASN A 119 -5.97 4.43 2.61
N PRO A 120 -6.61 5.31 3.40
CA PRO A 120 -7.18 6.54 2.88
C PRO A 120 -6.12 7.46 2.28
N GLN A 121 -4.88 7.39 2.76
CA GLN A 121 -3.77 8.16 2.19
C GLN A 121 -3.50 7.71 0.75
N ALA A 122 -3.41 6.40 0.49
CA ALA A 122 -3.23 5.87 -0.86
C ALA A 122 -4.39 6.24 -1.79
N ILE A 123 -5.63 6.19 -1.28
CA ILE A 123 -6.82 6.64 -2.04
C ILE A 123 -6.72 8.13 -2.39
N ILE A 124 -6.36 8.98 -1.44
CA ILE A 124 -6.25 10.43 -1.64
C ILE A 124 -5.13 10.74 -2.63
N ASP A 125 -3.93 10.19 -2.41
CA ASP A 125 -2.76 10.42 -3.26
C ASP A 125 -3.01 9.90 -4.68
N GLY A 126 -3.56 8.69 -4.81
CA GLY A 126 -3.93 8.11 -6.09
C GLY A 126 -5.00 8.94 -6.81
N THR A 127 -6.01 9.42 -6.08
CA THR A 127 -7.08 10.27 -6.65
C THR A 127 -6.54 11.62 -7.13
N MET A 128 -5.72 12.29 -6.31
CA MET A 128 -5.16 13.60 -6.65
C MET A 128 -4.15 13.50 -7.78
N MET A 129 -3.28 12.49 -7.76
CA MET A 129 -2.25 12.32 -8.78
C MET A 129 -2.82 11.69 -10.06
N LEU A 130 -3.40 10.50 -9.98
CA LEU A 130 -3.85 9.77 -11.18
C LEU A 130 -5.14 10.36 -11.77
N GLY A 131 -6.07 10.78 -10.91
CA GLY A 131 -7.34 11.39 -11.33
C GLY A 131 -7.14 12.75 -12.02
N ALA A 132 -6.26 13.61 -11.48
CA ALA A 132 -5.96 14.89 -12.12
C ALA A 132 -5.34 14.71 -13.51
N PHE A 133 -4.42 13.75 -13.66
CA PHE A 133 -3.86 13.42 -14.97
C PHE A 133 -4.94 12.89 -15.92
N ARG A 134 -5.83 12.00 -15.47
CA ARG A 134 -6.95 11.51 -16.31
C ARG A 134 -7.77 12.65 -16.89
N ALA A 135 -8.07 13.69 -16.12
CA ALA A 135 -8.89 14.82 -16.55
C ALA A 135 -8.25 15.63 -17.69
N THR A 136 -6.92 15.58 -17.83
CA THR A 136 -6.18 16.29 -18.88
C THR A 136 -5.87 15.45 -20.12
N LEU A 137 -6.16 14.14 -20.09
CA LEU A 137 -5.80 13.20 -21.14
C LEU A 137 -7.01 12.80 -22.00
N SER A 138 -6.77 12.62 -23.31
CA SER A 138 -7.73 11.93 -24.18
C SER A 138 -7.89 10.47 -23.76
N SER A 139 -9.00 9.82 -24.17
CA SER A 139 -9.28 8.43 -23.79
C SER A 139 -8.17 7.47 -24.22
N GLU A 140 -7.64 7.62 -25.44
CA GLU A 140 -6.53 6.82 -25.94
C GLU A 140 -5.22 7.08 -25.18
N ALA A 141 -4.87 8.35 -24.95
CA ALA A 141 -3.69 8.72 -24.17
C ALA A 141 -3.76 8.20 -22.72
N GLY A 142 -4.97 8.16 -22.15
CA GLY A 142 -5.22 7.65 -20.82
C GLY A 142 -4.92 6.15 -20.67
N ILE A 143 -5.22 5.34 -21.70
CA ILE A 143 -4.90 3.90 -21.70
C ILE A 143 -3.39 3.69 -21.64
N TYR A 144 -2.62 4.38 -22.48
CA TYR A 144 -1.16 4.27 -22.46
C TYR A 144 -0.58 4.74 -21.12
N PHE A 145 -1.13 5.80 -20.53
CA PHE A 145 -0.69 6.31 -19.23
C PHE A 145 -0.92 5.30 -18.10
N ILE A 146 -2.12 4.73 -17.97
CA ILE A 146 -2.42 3.78 -16.89
C ILE A 146 -1.66 2.45 -17.05
N LEU A 147 -1.37 2.03 -18.29
CA LEU A 147 -0.47 0.90 -18.56
C LEU A 147 0.97 1.18 -18.08
N GLY A 148 1.43 2.42 -18.24
CA GLY A 148 2.70 2.89 -17.67
C GLY A 148 2.71 2.81 -16.15
N VAL A 149 1.68 3.37 -15.48
CA VAL A 149 1.51 3.33 -14.02
C VAL A 149 1.49 1.89 -13.50
N THR A 150 0.73 1.02 -14.18
CA THR A 150 0.66 -0.42 -13.85
C THR A 150 2.03 -1.08 -13.95
N SER A 151 2.76 -0.84 -15.04
CA SER A 151 4.10 -1.39 -15.25
C SER A 151 5.09 -0.90 -14.19
N ALA A 152 4.95 0.35 -13.73
CA ALA A 152 5.73 0.89 -12.64
C ALA A 152 5.49 0.15 -11.32
N SER A 153 4.22 -0.17 -11.00
CA SER A 153 3.86 -0.97 -9.82
C SER A 153 4.53 -2.35 -9.84
N PHE A 154 4.45 -3.06 -10.99
CA PHE A 154 5.15 -4.33 -11.18
C PHE A 154 6.65 -4.18 -11.00
N CYS A 155 7.26 -3.22 -11.69
CA CYS A 155 8.71 -2.99 -11.62
C CYS A 155 9.16 -2.70 -10.19
N TRP A 156 8.44 -1.83 -9.48
CA TRP A 156 8.78 -1.41 -8.13
C TRP A 156 8.64 -2.55 -7.14
N PHE A 157 7.47 -3.18 -7.02
CA PHE A 157 7.23 -4.18 -5.97
C PHE A 157 7.99 -5.48 -6.20
N ILE A 158 8.16 -5.91 -7.45
CA ILE A 158 9.03 -7.06 -7.76
C ILE A 158 10.49 -6.69 -7.49
N GLY A 159 10.94 -5.53 -7.95
CA GLY A 159 12.31 -5.05 -7.73
C GLY A 159 12.66 -4.94 -6.25
N LEU A 160 11.79 -4.30 -5.46
CA LEU A 160 11.91 -4.14 -4.01
C LEU A 160 11.93 -5.51 -3.31
N SER A 161 11.00 -6.40 -3.65
CA SER A 161 10.93 -7.75 -3.05
C SER A 161 12.20 -8.55 -3.34
N ILE A 162 12.68 -8.55 -4.59
CA ILE A 162 13.93 -9.20 -4.98
C ILE A 162 15.12 -8.60 -4.25
N PHE A 163 15.25 -7.27 -4.27
CA PHE A 163 16.37 -6.56 -3.67
C PHE A 163 16.48 -6.87 -2.18
N ILE A 164 15.37 -6.75 -1.44
CA ILE A 164 15.34 -7.04 -0.01
C ILE A 164 15.58 -8.54 0.25
N SER A 165 14.98 -9.44 -0.53
CA SER A 165 15.21 -10.88 -0.36
C SER A 165 16.65 -11.30 -0.65
N LEU A 166 17.37 -10.64 -1.56
CA LEU A 166 18.81 -10.91 -1.81
C LEU A 166 19.67 -10.59 -0.59
N PHE A 167 19.32 -9.57 0.18
CA PHE A 167 20.05 -9.19 1.39
C PHE A 167 19.43 -9.75 2.68
N SER A 168 18.34 -10.52 2.59
CA SER A 168 17.63 -11.11 3.75
C SER A 168 18.53 -11.90 4.69
N HIS A 169 19.58 -12.55 4.17
CA HIS A 169 20.52 -13.34 4.97
C HIS A 169 21.38 -12.48 5.95
N LYS A 170 21.41 -11.16 5.77
CA LYS A 170 22.05 -10.21 6.70
C LYS A 170 21.15 -9.84 7.88
N PHE A 171 19.87 -10.22 7.84
CA PHE A 171 18.90 -9.90 8.90
C PHE A 171 18.91 -10.99 9.98
N ASN A 172 19.01 -10.58 11.24
CA ASN A 172 18.92 -11.47 12.39
C ASN A 172 17.63 -11.19 13.20
N ASN A 173 17.35 -11.97 14.25
CA ASN A 173 16.16 -11.82 15.10
C ASN A 173 16.00 -10.40 15.68
N LYS A 174 17.11 -9.76 16.04
CA LYS A 174 17.12 -8.40 16.57
C LYS A 174 16.72 -7.40 15.49
N VAL A 175 17.29 -7.52 14.29
CA VAL A 175 16.93 -6.66 13.16
C VAL A 175 15.46 -6.83 12.78
N LEU A 176 14.96 -8.07 12.71
CA LEU A 176 13.54 -8.32 12.47
C LEU A 176 12.62 -7.74 13.55
N ARG A 177 13.03 -7.82 14.83
CA ARG A 177 12.28 -7.22 15.92
C ARG A 177 12.24 -5.70 15.79
N ILE A 178 13.37 -5.08 15.47
CA ILE A 178 13.47 -3.64 15.24
C ILE A 178 12.56 -3.24 14.07
N ILE A 179 12.58 -3.98 12.96
CA ILE A 179 11.73 -3.71 11.80
C ILE A 179 10.26 -3.84 12.16
N ASN A 180 9.84 -4.91 12.84
CA ASN A 180 8.44 -5.08 13.26
C ASN A 180 7.99 -3.96 14.21
N ILE A 181 8.88 -3.51 15.12
CA ILE A 181 8.60 -2.39 16.01
C ILE A 181 8.47 -1.09 15.21
N VAL A 182 9.44 -0.77 14.35
CA VAL A 182 9.43 0.46 13.53
C VAL A 182 8.22 0.46 12.60
N CYS A 183 7.95 -0.64 11.90
CA CYS A 183 6.78 -0.79 11.05
C CYS A 183 5.49 -0.63 11.84
N GLY A 184 5.38 -1.29 13.00
CA GLY A 184 4.21 -1.18 13.87
C GLY A 184 3.99 0.24 14.36
N ILE A 185 5.04 0.95 14.79
CA ILE A 185 4.96 2.36 15.21
C ILE A 185 4.52 3.24 14.05
N VAL A 186 5.15 3.11 12.88
CA VAL A 186 4.83 3.92 11.70
C VAL A 186 3.40 3.67 11.23
N ILE A 187 2.97 2.41 11.16
CA ILE A 187 1.60 2.02 10.79
C ILE A 187 0.59 2.57 11.80
N ILE A 188 0.85 2.47 13.11
CA ILE A 188 -0.02 3.06 14.14
C ILE A 188 -0.07 4.57 14.01
N PHE A 189 1.07 5.24 13.79
CA PHE A 189 1.11 6.69 13.59
C PHE A 189 0.24 7.11 12.39
N TYR A 190 0.34 6.41 11.26
CA TYR A 190 -0.54 6.64 10.12
C TYR A 190 -2.01 6.39 10.47
N GLY A 191 -2.32 5.29 11.14
CA GLY A 191 -3.68 4.99 11.60
C GLY A 191 -4.27 6.09 12.49
N LEU A 192 -3.48 6.61 13.44
CA LEU A 192 -3.88 7.73 14.30
C LEU A 192 -4.04 9.04 13.52
N LYS A 193 -3.15 9.34 12.58
CA LYS A 193 -3.28 10.52 11.70
C LYS A 193 -4.56 10.45 10.86
N LEU A 194 -4.90 9.26 10.35
CA LEU A 194 -6.15 9.03 9.61
C LEU A 194 -7.38 9.22 10.50
N LEU A 195 -7.34 8.74 11.74
CA LEU A 195 -8.41 8.94 12.72
C LEU A 195 -8.58 10.41 13.09
N LEU A 196 -7.49 11.18 13.19
CA LEU A 196 -7.54 12.62 13.39
C LEU A 196 -8.14 13.35 12.18
N ASN A 197 -7.79 12.94 10.95
CA ASN A 197 -8.39 13.48 9.74
C ASN A 197 -9.90 13.16 9.66
N PHE A 198 -10.30 11.95 10.03
CA PHE A 198 -11.71 11.58 10.20
C PHE A 198 -12.40 12.56 11.17
N TYR A 199 -11.85 12.75 12.37
CA TYR A 199 -12.45 13.60 13.39
C TYR A 199 -12.62 15.06 12.92
N LYS A 200 -11.59 15.64 12.30
CA LYS A 200 -11.65 17.00 11.75
C LYS A 200 -12.73 17.14 10.68
N MET A 201 -12.79 16.18 9.77
CA MET A 201 -13.76 16.20 8.68
C MET A 201 -15.18 15.92 9.17
N PHE A 202 -15.34 15.05 10.17
CA PHE A 202 -16.63 14.74 10.79
C PHE A 202 -17.23 15.95 11.50
N ILE A 203 -16.42 16.74 12.19
CA ILE A 203 -16.87 18.00 12.80
C ILE A 203 -17.34 18.97 11.71
N TYR A 204 -16.54 19.18 10.66
CA TYR A 204 -16.92 20.06 9.55
C TYR A 204 -18.20 19.59 8.82
N TYR A 205 -18.46 18.28 8.79
CA TYR A 205 -19.67 17.73 8.18
C TYR A 205 -20.95 17.98 9.02
N ILE A 206 -20.81 18.16 10.34
CA ILE A 206 -21.94 18.32 11.26
C ILE A 206 -22.30 19.79 11.54
N TYR A 207 -21.32 20.69 11.44
CA TYR A 207 -21.47 22.13 11.71
C TYR A 207 -21.39 22.96 10.43
#